data_AF-A0A3N4INM9-F1
#
_entry.id   AF-A0A3N4INM9-F1
#
_cell.length_a   1.000
_cell.length_b   1.000
_cell.length_c   1.000
_cell.angle_alpha   90.00
_cell.angle_beta   90.00
_cell.angle_gamma   90.00
#
_symmetry.space_group_name_H-M   'P 1'
#
loop_
_entity.id
_entity.type
_entity.pdbx_description
1 polymer ?
#
loop_
_entity_poly.entity_id
_entity_poly.type
_entity_poly.pdbx_seq_one_letter_code
_entity_poly.pdbx_strand_id
1 'polypeptide(L)'
;MPTTTAKSRSDLHRESLRKTLQSLAEADDKTKALLGLDQFIKDKPPQDLHFKALEIRCSINISLGNLAVATKDGKEICRLQPQSCKGYIRLAKILSKQGEVDKVTRIYDHALTVLSRGSKDYDTVAGLREKWVVMLARRRKKCDMFEFLPAEILDEILSYMRFRDIVRFLGVSRSWHNYIEARPHFWRYIDLRDIKRPLGLKPLIACLKKSRESIQELRLGPLQDAAYDKVVRLIGQVGRQAKVLEFKDLKRTLPVPKEFSASTGLLSCLKELYLSRTTAWDIAVILSKVRTLEVLEVLDVMQSDSIDWNCCVAQLKRLRVGKMERFSGRALELDEWAEVWALILPKLA
;
A
#
# COMPACT_ATOMS: atom_id res chain seq x y z
N MET A 1 -26.67 -55.39 60.77
CA MET A 1 -27.83 -55.38 59.84
C MET A 1 -27.90 -54.00 59.19
N PRO A 2 -27.41 -53.80 57.95
CA PRO A 2 -27.52 -52.50 57.29
C PRO A 2 -28.90 -52.39 56.64
N THR A 3 -29.69 -51.43 57.10
CA THR A 3 -31.00 -51.04 56.54
C THR A 3 -30.77 -50.38 55.17
N THR A 4 -31.01 -51.15 54.11
CA THR A 4 -30.96 -50.64 52.74
C THR A 4 -32.27 -49.89 52.48
N THR A 5 -32.23 -48.56 52.57
CA THR A 5 -33.38 -47.71 52.22
C THR A 5 -33.66 -47.82 50.72
N ALA A 6 -34.82 -48.37 50.37
CA ALA A 6 -35.28 -48.47 48.99
C ALA A 6 -35.41 -47.06 48.38
N LYS A 7 -34.68 -46.77 47.30
CA LYS A 7 -34.78 -45.49 46.58
C LYS A 7 -36.20 -45.31 46.05
N SER A 8 -36.75 -44.11 46.20
CA SER A 8 -38.08 -43.78 45.71
C SER A 8 -38.16 -43.86 44.17
N ARG A 9 -39.35 -44.09 43.62
CA ARG A 9 -39.57 -44.17 42.16
C ARG A 9 -39.18 -42.88 41.42
N SER A 10 -39.32 -41.73 42.06
CA SER A 10 -38.89 -40.43 41.50
C SER A 10 -37.37 -40.30 41.45
N ASP A 11 -36.65 -40.79 42.47
CA ASP A 11 -35.19 -40.78 42.48
C ASP A 11 -34.60 -41.70 41.41
N LEU A 12 -35.22 -42.87 41.20
CA LEU A 12 -34.84 -43.80 40.13
C LEU A 12 -35.06 -43.18 38.73
N HIS A 13 -36.17 -42.47 38.52
CA HIS A 13 -36.44 -41.78 37.26
C HIS A 13 -35.44 -40.64 37.02
N ARG A 14 -35.14 -39.83 38.04
CA ARG A 14 -34.17 -38.73 37.93
C ARG A 14 -32.75 -39.22 37.65
N GLU A 15 -32.36 -40.35 38.23
CA GLU A 15 -31.07 -40.98 37.97
C GLU A 15 -30.99 -41.55 36.55
N SER A 16 -32.08 -42.11 36.03
CA SER A 16 -32.17 -42.54 34.62
C SER A 16 -31.91 -41.36 33.67
N LEU A 17 -32.55 -40.20 33.90
CA LEU A 17 -32.34 -38.99 33.08
C LEU A 17 -30.89 -38.49 33.13
N ARG A 18 -30.21 -38.60 34.29
CA ARG A 18 -28.78 -38.25 34.40
C ARG A 18 -27.91 -39.15 33.56
N LYS A 19 -28.16 -40.47 33.59
CA LYS A 19 -27.42 -41.44 32.76
C LYS A 19 -27.62 -41.14 31.27
N THR A 20 -28.84 -40.81 30.85
CA THR A 20 -29.12 -40.40 29.48
C THR A 20 -28.29 -39.17 29.08
N LEU A 21 -28.28 -38.11 29.90
CA LEU A 21 -27.47 -36.92 29.63
C LEU A 21 -25.97 -37.21 29.57
N GLN A 22 -25.47 -38.08 30.46
CA GLN A 22 -24.07 -38.47 30.43
C GLN A 22 -23.72 -39.19 29.12
N SER A 23 -24.56 -40.15 28.70
CA SER A 23 -24.36 -40.87 27.43
C SER A 23 -24.40 -39.95 26.21
N LEU A 24 -25.25 -38.92 26.22
CA LEU A 24 -25.33 -37.92 25.16
C LEU A 24 -24.11 -36.98 25.15
N ALA A 25 -23.51 -36.72 26.31
CA ALA A 25 -22.30 -35.89 26.42
C ALA A 25 -21.05 -36.61 25.90
N GLU A 26 -21.00 -37.93 26.06
CA GLU A 26 -19.87 -38.81 25.68
C GLU A 26 -20.03 -39.39 24.27
N ALA A 27 -21.15 -39.14 23.60
CA ALA A 27 -21.40 -39.64 22.26
C ALA A 27 -20.40 -39.07 21.24
N ASP A 28 -19.76 -39.95 20.49
CA ASP A 28 -18.81 -39.59 19.43
C ASP A 28 -19.52 -38.91 18.24
N ASP A 29 -20.74 -39.37 17.93
CA ASP A 29 -21.61 -38.77 16.93
C ASP A 29 -22.34 -37.54 17.49
N LYS A 30 -21.73 -36.37 17.31
CA LYS A 30 -22.26 -35.07 17.74
C LYS A 30 -23.64 -34.75 17.16
N THR A 31 -24.00 -35.26 15.98
CA THR A 31 -25.29 -34.98 15.34
C THR A 31 -26.40 -35.76 16.01
N LYS A 32 -26.16 -37.05 16.30
CA LYS A 32 -27.08 -37.87 17.11
C LYS A 32 -27.22 -37.33 18.53
N ALA A 33 -26.11 -36.88 19.12
CA ALA A 33 -26.13 -36.24 20.44
C ALA A 33 -27.04 -35.00 20.47
N LEU A 34 -26.99 -34.15 19.44
CA LEU A 34 -27.88 -32.99 19.32
C LEU A 34 -29.36 -33.38 19.23
N LEU A 35 -29.71 -34.37 18.40
CA LEU A 35 -31.09 -34.85 18.30
C LEU A 35 -31.61 -35.38 19.64
N GLY A 36 -30.79 -36.15 20.36
CA GLY A 36 -31.13 -36.63 21.70
C GLY A 36 -31.29 -35.49 22.72
N LEU A 37 -30.42 -34.48 22.67
CA LEU A 37 -30.50 -33.30 23.54
C LEU A 37 -31.72 -32.43 23.23
N ASP A 38 -32.09 -32.27 21.96
CA ASP A 38 -33.27 -31.50 21.55
C ASP A 38 -34.55 -32.17 22.06
N GLN A 39 -34.66 -33.49 21.91
CA GLN A 39 -35.78 -34.25 22.47
C GLN A 39 -35.79 -34.19 24.00
N PHE A 40 -34.63 -34.39 24.66
CA PHE A 40 -34.49 -34.29 26.11
C PHE A 40 -34.93 -32.93 26.65
N ILE A 41 -34.58 -31.84 25.96
CA ILE A 41 -34.98 -30.47 26.32
C ILE A 41 -36.49 -30.27 26.11
N LYS A 42 -37.04 -30.81 25.02
CA LYS A 42 -38.48 -30.75 24.70
C LYS A 42 -39.35 -31.43 25.75
N ASP A 43 -38.84 -32.49 26.37
CA ASP A 43 -39.53 -33.25 27.43
C ASP A 43 -39.56 -32.51 28.79
N LYS A 44 -39.07 -31.26 28.85
CA LYS A 44 -39.10 -30.36 30.02
C LYS A 44 -38.56 -31.05 31.30
N PRO A 45 -37.27 -31.42 31.31
CA PRO A 45 -36.67 -32.10 32.43
C PRO A 45 -36.56 -31.14 33.63
N PRO A 46 -36.30 -31.66 34.85
CA PRO A 46 -36.02 -30.83 36.02
C PRO A 46 -34.96 -29.76 35.74
N GLN A 47 -35.11 -28.57 36.33
CA GLN A 47 -34.32 -27.38 35.98
C GLN A 47 -32.80 -27.60 36.02
N ASP A 48 -32.29 -28.40 36.95
CA ASP A 48 -30.86 -28.73 37.06
C ASP A 48 -30.37 -29.57 35.86
N LEU A 49 -31.20 -30.50 35.38
CA LEU A 49 -30.90 -31.33 34.21
C LEU A 49 -31.12 -30.55 32.91
N HIS A 50 -32.13 -29.68 32.86
CA HIS A 50 -32.35 -28.77 31.74
C HIS A 50 -31.14 -27.84 31.53
N PHE A 51 -30.62 -27.26 32.60
CA PHE A 51 -29.40 -26.45 32.57
C PHE A 51 -28.21 -27.23 32.00
N LYS A 52 -27.96 -28.44 32.49
CA LYS A 52 -26.87 -29.31 31.99
C LYS A 52 -27.04 -29.66 30.51
N ALA A 53 -28.27 -29.98 30.09
CA ALA A 53 -28.57 -30.27 28.70
C ALA A 53 -28.23 -29.09 27.78
N LEU A 54 -28.60 -27.86 28.19
CA LEU A 54 -28.24 -26.63 27.48
C LEU A 54 -26.73 -26.40 27.44
N GLU A 55 -26.00 -26.68 28.53
CA GLU A 55 -24.53 -26.55 28.54
C GLU A 55 -23.85 -27.48 27.52
N ILE A 56 -24.31 -28.74 27.46
CA ILE A 56 -23.80 -29.74 26.51
C ILE A 56 -24.16 -29.32 25.09
N ARG A 57 -25.44 -29.01 24.82
CA ARG A 57 -25.92 -28.59 23.50
C ARG A 57 -25.22 -27.34 22.99
N CYS A 58 -24.99 -26.36 23.86
CA CYS A 58 -24.25 -25.15 23.53
C CYS A 58 -22.82 -25.48 23.12
N SER A 59 -22.13 -26.35 23.88
CA SER A 59 -20.75 -26.74 23.62
C SER A 59 -20.59 -27.51 22.30
N ILE A 60 -21.51 -28.42 22.01
CA ILE A 60 -21.53 -29.16 20.74
C ILE A 60 -21.76 -28.19 19.57
N ASN A 61 -22.75 -27.30 19.66
CA ASN A 61 -23.05 -26.32 18.61
C ASN A 61 -21.89 -25.33 18.38
N ILE A 62 -21.16 -24.93 19.43
CA ILE A 62 -19.92 -24.14 19.27
C ILE A 62 -18.88 -24.93 18.45
N SER A 63 -18.74 -26.24 18.70
CA SER A 63 -17.78 -27.08 17.99
C SER A 63 -18.15 -27.33 16.52
N LEU A 64 -19.45 -27.33 16.21
CA LEU A 64 -19.98 -27.52 14.85
C LEU A 64 -20.12 -26.21 14.07
N GLY A 65 -19.84 -25.05 14.67
CA GLY A 65 -19.99 -23.74 14.03
C GLY A 65 -21.43 -23.22 13.96
N ASN A 66 -22.39 -23.90 14.61
CA ASN A 66 -23.79 -23.49 14.71
C ASN A 66 -23.98 -22.37 15.76
N LEU A 67 -23.32 -21.23 15.56
CA LEU A 67 -23.19 -20.17 16.56
C LEU A 67 -24.53 -19.50 16.90
N ALA A 68 -25.50 -19.50 15.98
CA ALA A 68 -26.83 -18.94 16.23
C ALA A 68 -27.62 -19.72 17.29
N VAL A 69 -27.60 -21.06 17.20
CA VAL A 69 -28.24 -21.94 18.18
C VAL A 69 -27.48 -21.86 19.52
N ALA A 70 -26.15 -21.91 19.48
CA ALA A 70 -25.32 -21.76 20.68
C ALA A 70 -25.58 -20.43 21.42
N THR A 71 -25.85 -19.35 20.69
CA THR A 71 -26.19 -18.04 21.28
C THR A 71 -27.53 -18.07 22.00
N LYS A 72 -28.54 -18.76 21.45
CA LYS A 72 -29.84 -18.96 22.11
C LYS A 72 -29.66 -19.74 23.41
N ASP A 73 -28.90 -20.83 23.36
CA ASP A 73 -28.59 -21.66 24.54
C ASP A 73 -27.83 -20.87 25.61
N GLY A 74 -26.81 -20.11 25.20
CA GLY A 74 -26.06 -19.25 26.12
C GLY A 74 -26.92 -18.21 26.84
N LYS A 75 -27.87 -17.58 26.13
CA LYS A 75 -28.83 -16.64 26.73
C LYS A 75 -29.76 -17.33 27.72
N GLU A 76 -30.18 -18.55 27.42
CA GLU A 76 -31.05 -19.32 28.30
C GLU A 76 -30.32 -19.79 29.56
N ILE A 77 -29.04 -20.16 29.45
CA ILE A 77 -28.18 -20.49 30.60
C ILE A 77 -28.06 -19.27 31.54
N CYS A 78 -27.86 -18.05 30.99
CA CYS A 78 -27.91 -16.81 31.79
C CYS A 78 -29.30 -16.59 32.42
N ARG A 79 -30.37 -16.92 31.69
CA ARG A 79 -31.77 -17.08 32.13
C ARG A 79 -31.89 -17.79 33.47
N LEU A 80 -31.46 -19.04 33.45
CA LEU A 80 -31.68 -20.02 34.50
C LEU A 80 -30.79 -19.80 35.72
N GLN A 81 -29.57 -19.28 35.52
CA GLN A 81 -28.62 -19.01 36.59
C GLN A 81 -27.97 -17.63 36.40
N PRO A 82 -28.68 -16.53 36.69
CA PRO A 82 -28.16 -15.17 36.49
C PRO A 82 -26.94 -14.85 37.35
N GLN A 83 -26.83 -15.49 38.52
CA GLN A 83 -25.71 -15.35 39.44
C GLN A 83 -24.51 -16.25 39.09
N SER A 84 -24.57 -17.04 38.01
CA SER A 84 -23.43 -17.85 37.58
C SER A 84 -22.63 -17.22 36.43
N CYS A 85 -21.31 -17.23 36.52
CA CYS A 85 -20.44 -16.72 35.44
C CYS A 85 -20.49 -17.58 34.16
N LYS A 86 -20.92 -18.84 34.27
CA LYS A 86 -20.87 -19.85 33.20
C LYS A 86 -21.59 -19.46 31.92
N GLY A 87 -22.77 -18.86 32.02
CA GLY A 87 -23.54 -18.41 30.86
C GLY A 87 -22.86 -17.26 30.13
N TYR A 88 -22.43 -16.24 30.88
CA TYR A 88 -21.78 -15.05 30.33
C TYR A 88 -20.45 -15.38 29.65
N ILE A 89 -19.62 -16.25 30.25
CA ILE A 89 -18.34 -16.67 29.66
C ILE A 89 -18.57 -17.41 28.34
N ARG A 90 -19.59 -18.27 28.27
CA ARG A 90 -19.93 -18.98 27.02
C ARG A 90 -20.42 -18.02 25.94
N LEU A 91 -21.31 -17.08 26.29
CA LEU A 91 -21.76 -16.04 25.36
C LEU A 91 -20.60 -15.19 24.84
N ALA A 92 -19.70 -14.76 25.72
CA ALA A 92 -18.49 -14.04 25.32
C ALA A 92 -17.62 -14.86 24.36
N LYS A 93 -17.45 -16.17 24.62
CA LYS A 93 -16.71 -17.08 23.73
C LYS A 93 -17.38 -17.25 22.36
N ILE A 94 -18.71 -17.35 22.32
CA ILE A 94 -19.49 -17.45 21.07
C ILE A 94 -19.34 -16.16 20.26
N LEU A 95 -19.58 -15.00 20.88
CA LEU A 95 -19.48 -13.68 20.23
C LEU A 95 -18.05 -13.39 19.74
N SER A 96 -17.04 -13.81 20.50
CA SER A 96 -15.65 -13.70 20.06
C SER A 96 -15.35 -14.53 18.81
N LYS A 97 -15.99 -15.70 18.65
CA LYS A 97 -15.87 -16.51 17.42
C LYS A 97 -16.63 -15.90 16.23
N GLN A 98 -17.68 -15.11 16.50
CA GLN A 98 -18.41 -14.36 15.48
C GLN A 98 -17.69 -13.07 15.04
N GLY A 99 -16.59 -12.68 15.67
CA GLY A 99 -15.90 -11.42 15.40
C GLY A 99 -16.59 -10.19 15.98
N GLU A 100 -17.60 -10.39 16.83
CA GLU A 100 -18.46 -9.35 17.40
C GLU A 100 -17.83 -8.70 18.64
N VAL A 101 -16.69 -8.03 18.43
CA VAL A 101 -15.82 -7.52 19.49
C VAL A 101 -16.55 -6.64 20.52
N ASP A 102 -17.40 -5.72 20.06
CA ASP A 102 -18.10 -4.80 20.94
C ASP A 102 -19.15 -5.52 21.80
N LYS A 103 -19.80 -6.55 21.25
CA LYS A 103 -20.79 -7.35 21.98
C LYS A 103 -20.13 -8.16 23.09
N VAL A 104 -18.90 -8.66 22.89
CA VAL A 104 -18.14 -9.37 23.93
C VAL A 104 -17.91 -8.47 25.15
N THR A 105 -17.45 -7.24 24.93
CA THR A 105 -17.22 -6.26 26.00
C THR A 105 -18.52 -5.99 26.76
N ARG A 106 -19.63 -5.77 26.04
CA ARG A 106 -20.95 -5.56 26.66
C ARG A 106 -21.42 -6.74 27.50
N ILE A 107 -21.14 -7.98 27.08
CA ILE A 107 -21.51 -9.17 27.88
C ILE A 107 -20.72 -9.22 29.18
N TYR A 108 -19.41 -8.94 29.15
CA TYR A 108 -18.61 -8.89 30.38
C TYR A 108 -19.05 -7.74 31.29
N ASP A 109 -19.29 -6.56 30.74
CA ASP A 109 -19.81 -5.41 31.51
C ASP A 109 -21.15 -5.76 32.16
N HIS A 110 -22.09 -6.33 31.39
CA HIS A 110 -23.39 -6.74 31.90
C HIS A 110 -23.27 -7.79 33.01
N ALA A 111 -22.43 -8.81 32.84
CA ALA A 111 -22.20 -9.82 33.85
C ALA A 111 -21.71 -9.21 35.18
N LEU A 112 -20.81 -8.22 35.13
CA LEU A 112 -20.34 -7.52 36.34
C LEU A 112 -21.41 -6.63 37.01
N THR A 113 -22.47 -6.26 36.30
CA THR A 113 -23.62 -5.56 36.90
C THR A 113 -24.60 -6.52 37.60
N VAL A 114 -24.68 -7.78 37.15
CA VAL A 114 -25.64 -8.77 37.64
C VAL A 114 -25.05 -9.63 38.75
N LEU A 115 -23.79 -10.04 38.62
CA LEU A 115 -23.12 -10.90 39.57
C LEU A 115 -22.83 -10.18 40.89
N SER A 116 -23.00 -10.88 41.99
CA SER A 116 -22.72 -10.35 43.33
C SER A 116 -21.23 -10.06 43.51
N ARG A 117 -20.90 -8.82 43.91
CA ARG A 117 -19.51 -8.38 44.15
C ARG A 117 -18.88 -9.22 45.26
N GLY A 118 -17.61 -9.62 45.07
CA GLY A 118 -16.88 -10.49 45.99
C GLY A 118 -17.21 -11.97 45.87
N SER A 119 -18.07 -12.37 44.92
CA SER A 119 -18.25 -13.79 44.58
C SER A 119 -17.12 -14.28 43.66
N LYS A 120 -16.77 -15.56 43.77
CA LYS A 120 -15.81 -16.21 42.87
C LYS A 120 -16.17 -16.04 41.38
N ASP A 121 -17.47 -16.05 41.08
CA ASP A 121 -17.99 -15.88 39.72
C ASP A 121 -17.79 -14.45 39.21
N TYR A 122 -17.97 -13.44 40.07
CA TYR A 122 -17.66 -12.04 39.76
C TYR A 122 -16.16 -11.87 39.46
N ASP A 123 -15.28 -12.38 40.32
CA ASP A 123 -13.83 -12.24 40.16
C ASP A 123 -13.33 -12.92 38.88
N THR A 124 -13.92 -14.08 38.54
CA THR A 124 -13.62 -14.81 37.30
C THR A 124 -13.96 -13.97 36.07
N VAL A 125 -15.14 -13.35 36.05
CA VAL A 125 -15.57 -12.47 34.94
C VAL A 125 -14.71 -11.21 34.87
N ALA A 126 -14.38 -10.60 36.02
CA ALA A 126 -13.56 -9.41 36.08
C ALA A 126 -12.16 -9.65 35.49
N GLY A 127 -11.51 -10.75 35.87
CA GLY A 127 -10.21 -11.13 35.32
C GLY A 127 -10.26 -11.46 33.82
N LEU A 128 -11.34 -12.08 33.34
CA LEU A 128 -11.53 -12.32 31.90
C LEU A 128 -11.76 -11.02 31.11
N ARG A 129 -12.54 -10.10 31.67
CA ARG A 129 -12.77 -8.77 31.11
C ARG A 129 -11.46 -7.99 30.98
N GLU A 130 -10.63 -8.00 32.01
CA GLU A 130 -9.32 -7.33 31.98
C GLU A 130 -8.42 -7.91 30.89
N LYS A 131 -8.29 -9.25 30.83
CA LYS A 131 -7.55 -9.93 29.76
C LYS A 131 -8.07 -9.57 28.37
N TRP A 132 -9.39 -9.47 28.22
CA TRP A 132 -10.03 -9.06 26.97
C TRP A 132 -9.65 -7.63 26.58
N VAL A 133 -9.70 -6.67 27.51
CA VAL A 133 -9.31 -5.26 27.27
C VAL A 133 -7.84 -5.15 26.86
N VAL A 134 -6.94 -5.86 27.54
CA VAL A 134 -5.50 -5.88 27.18
C VAL A 134 -5.31 -6.46 25.77
N MET A 135 -6.02 -7.55 25.44
CA MET A 135 -5.96 -8.14 24.11
C MET A 135 -6.48 -7.19 23.02
N LEU A 136 -7.56 -6.45 23.29
CA LEU A 136 -8.07 -5.42 22.37
C LEU A 136 -7.10 -4.25 22.20
N ALA A 137 -6.46 -3.79 23.28
CA ALA A 137 -5.44 -2.74 23.20
C ALA A 137 -4.27 -3.17 22.31
N ARG A 138 -3.83 -4.44 22.41
CA ARG A 138 -2.80 -5.01 21.52
C ARG A 138 -3.26 -5.06 20.07
N ARG A 139 -4.48 -5.53 19.79
CA ARG A 139 -5.04 -5.56 18.43
C ARG A 139 -5.21 -4.17 17.82
N ARG A 140 -5.52 -3.16 18.65
CA ARG A 140 -5.69 -1.77 18.22
C ARG A 140 -4.38 -0.99 18.13
N LYS A 141 -3.25 -1.54 18.58
CA LYS A 141 -1.95 -0.89 18.39
C LYS A 141 -1.71 -0.80 16.89
N LYS A 142 -1.90 0.40 16.33
CA LYS A 142 -1.58 0.71 14.94
C LYS A 142 -0.10 0.37 14.77
N CYS A 143 0.18 -0.66 14.00
CA CYS A 143 1.54 -1.04 13.68
C CYS A 143 2.00 -0.07 12.60
N ASP A 144 2.85 0.91 12.96
CA ASP A 144 3.52 1.70 11.94
C ASP A 144 4.49 0.75 11.22
N MET A 145 4.38 0.65 9.90
CA MET A 145 5.27 -0.22 9.13
C MET A 145 6.74 0.15 9.28
N PHE A 146 7.03 1.41 9.61
CA PHE A 146 8.37 1.90 9.92
C PHE A 146 8.90 1.43 11.29
N GLU A 147 8.03 0.94 12.19
CA GLU A 147 8.43 0.34 13.46
C GLU A 147 8.74 -1.17 13.34
N PHE A 148 8.19 -1.83 12.32
CA PHE A 148 8.29 -3.29 12.16
C PHE A 148 9.19 -3.72 11.00
N LEU A 149 9.20 -2.99 9.88
CA LEU A 149 9.98 -3.36 8.69
C LEU A 149 11.39 -2.73 8.74
N PRO A 150 12.44 -3.51 8.46
CA PRO A 150 13.77 -2.96 8.19
C PRO A 150 13.75 -2.00 7.01
N ALA A 151 14.69 -1.04 7.02
CA ALA A 151 14.80 -0.03 5.98
C ALA A 151 15.05 -0.65 4.59
N GLU A 152 15.80 -1.74 4.54
CA GLU A 152 16.14 -2.45 3.30
C GLU A 152 14.89 -2.96 2.59
N ILE A 153 13.94 -3.50 3.37
CA ILE A 153 12.67 -4.03 2.84
C ILE A 153 11.78 -2.88 2.35
N LEU A 154 11.76 -1.77 3.08
CA LEU A 154 11.03 -0.57 2.66
C LEU A 154 11.61 0.03 1.38
N ASP A 155 12.93 0.09 1.27
CA ASP A 155 13.63 0.56 0.07
C ASP A 155 13.35 -0.36 -1.11
N GLU A 156 13.34 -1.67 -0.91
CA GLU A 156 13.01 -2.64 -1.94
C GLU A 156 11.55 -2.53 -2.39
N ILE A 157 10.58 -2.43 -1.47
CA ILE A 157 9.17 -2.21 -1.81
C ILE A 157 9.01 -0.93 -2.64
N LEU A 158 9.65 0.17 -2.21
CA LEU A 158 9.59 1.44 -2.91
C LEU A 158 10.32 1.42 -4.26
N SER A 159 11.32 0.56 -4.44
CA SER A 159 12.05 0.43 -5.71
C SER A 159 11.19 -0.06 -6.88
N TYR A 160 10.12 -0.81 -6.59
CA TYR A 160 9.15 -1.26 -7.59
C TYR A 160 8.13 -0.17 -7.99
N MET A 161 8.12 0.96 -7.28
CA MET A 161 7.15 2.03 -7.49
C MET A 161 7.65 3.04 -8.51
N ARG A 162 6.73 3.58 -9.32
CA ARG A 162 7.06 4.69 -10.22
C ARG A 162 7.32 5.96 -9.40
N PHE A 163 8.13 6.87 -9.96
CA PHE A 163 8.44 8.16 -9.33
C PHE A 163 7.19 8.93 -8.89
N ARG A 164 6.12 8.92 -9.70
CA ARG A 164 4.85 9.55 -9.35
C ARG A 164 4.25 9.02 -8.04
N ASP A 165 4.38 7.73 -7.80
CA ASP A 165 3.84 7.08 -6.62
C ASP A 165 4.73 7.34 -5.40
N ILE A 166 6.06 7.41 -5.57
CA ILE A 166 6.99 7.91 -4.55
C ILE A 166 6.60 9.31 -4.07
N VAL A 167 6.33 10.24 -4.99
CA VAL A 167 5.93 11.61 -4.63
C VAL A 167 4.58 11.63 -3.89
N ARG A 168 3.64 10.73 -4.22
CA ARG A 168 2.35 10.62 -3.51
C ARG A 168 2.53 10.17 -2.06
N PHE A 169 3.48 9.27 -1.78
CA PHE A 169 3.75 8.80 -0.42
C PHE A 169 4.19 9.92 0.53
N LEU A 170 4.80 10.99 0.02
CA LEU A 170 5.16 12.17 0.82
C LEU A 170 3.97 12.86 1.49
N GLY A 171 2.74 12.62 1.00
CA GLY A 171 1.51 13.16 1.55
C GLY A 171 0.74 12.22 2.47
N VAL A 172 1.21 10.98 2.68
CA VAL A 172 0.47 9.97 3.46
C VAL A 172 0.63 10.16 4.97
N SER A 173 1.88 10.27 5.44
CA SER A 173 2.19 10.52 6.85
C SER A 173 3.55 11.22 6.99
N ARG A 174 3.85 11.75 8.19
CA ARG A 174 5.18 12.32 8.49
C ARG A 174 6.29 11.28 8.39
N SER A 175 6.03 10.02 8.79
CA SER A 175 6.99 8.92 8.70
C SER A 175 7.38 8.68 7.23
N TRP A 176 6.39 8.57 6.33
CA TRP A 176 6.63 8.43 4.89
C TRP A 176 7.42 9.60 4.31
N HIS A 177 7.04 10.83 4.67
CA HIS A 177 7.72 12.03 4.20
C HIS A 177 9.20 12.01 4.57
N ASN A 178 9.50 11.82 5.86
CA ASN A 178 10.87 11.84 6.38
C ASN A 178 11.69 10.69 5.80
N TYR A 179 11.10 9.50 5.67
CA TYR A 179 11.78 8.31 5.17
C TYR A 179 12.27 8.48 3.72
N ILE A 180 11.39 8.97 2.84
CA ILE A 180 11.67 9.18 1.41
C ILE A 180 12.58 10.40 1.22
N GLU A 181 12.37 11.48 1.97
CA GLU A 181 13.19 12.70 1.86
C GLU A 181 14.63 12.49 2.33
N ALA A 182 14.84 11.65 3.35
CA ALA A 182 16.18 11.35 3.84
C ALA A 182 17.06 10.57 2.85
N ARG A 183 16.46 9.94 1.82
CA ARG A 183 17.13 9.01 0.89
C ARG A 183 17.21 9.58 -0.53
N PRO A 184 18.37 10.09 -0.96
CA PRO A 184 18.53 10.67 -2.30
C PRO A 184 18.30 9.67 -3.45
N HIS A 185 18.45 8.36 -3.22
CA HIS A 185 18.35 7.37 -4.29
C HIS A 185 16.95 7.28 -4.92
N PHE A 186 15.89 7.61 -4.17
CA PHE A 186 14.51 7.72 -4.70
C PHE A 186 14.32 8.91 -5.66
N TRP A 187 15.29 9.82 -5.70
CA TRP A 187 15.28 11.04 -6.50
C TRP A 187 16.29 10.98 -7.66
N ARG A 188 16.91 9.81 -7.90
CA ARG A 188 17.84 9.58 -9.02
C ARG A 188 17.14 9.51 -10.37
N TYR A 189 15.90 9.01 -10.37
CA TYR A 189 15.08 8.77 -11.54
C TYR A 189 13.80 9.59 -11.42
N ILE A 190 13.81 10.80 -11.98
CA ILE A 190 12.68 11.73 -11.92
C ILE A 190 11.92 11.67 -13.24
N ASP A 191 10.76 11.01 -13.24
CA ASP A 191 9.86 10.95 -14.39
C ASP A 191 8.58 11.75 -14.13
N LEU A 192 8.43 12.84 -14.88
CA LEU A 192 7.34 13.81 -14.79
C LEU A 192 6.51 13.88 -16.09
N ARG A 193 6.64 12.89 -16.99
CA ARG A 193 5.94 12.89 -18.29
C ARG A 193 4.42 12.75 -18.16
N ASP A 194 3.97 12.01 -17.14
CA ASP A 194 2.55 11.72 -16.91
C ASP A 194 1.76 12.87 -16.24
N ILE A 195 2.37 14.04 -16.06
CA ILE A 195 1.71 15.17 -15.38
C ILE A 195 0.73 15.86 -16.32
N LYS A 196 -0.57 15.79 -15.97
CA LYS A 196 -1.66 16.39 -16.76
C LYS A 196 -1.63 17.93 -16.81
N ARG A 197 -1.04 18.59 -15.80
CA ARG A 197 -0.99 20.05 -15.68
C ARG A 197 0.45 20.55 -15.82
N PRO A 198 0.69 21.66 -16.52
CA PRO A 198 2.03 22.23 -16.63
C PRO A 198 2.66 22.46 -15.25
N LEU A 199 3.85 21.89 -15.03
CA LEU A 199 4.53 21.96 -13.75
C LEU A 199 5.11 23.36 -13.52
N GLY A 200 4.86 23.91 -12.33
CA GLY A 200 5.51 25.15 -11.89
C GLY A 200 6.96 24.91 -11.46
N LEU A 201 7.74 26.00 -11.34
CA LEU A 201 9.16 25.91 -10.99
C LEU A 201 9.43 25.37 -9.57
N LYS A 202 8.60 25.76 -8.57
CA LYS A 202 8.87 25.43 -7.16
C LYS A 202 8.87 23.92 -6.87
N PRO A 203 7.85 23.14 -7.30
CA PRO A 203 7.84 21.69 -7.06
C PRO A 203 9.00 20.96 -7.74
N LEU A 204 9.38 21.40 -8.94
CA LEU A 204 10.51 20.83 -9.66
C LEU A 204 11.83 21.10 -8.92
N ILE A 205 12.09 22.35 -8.52
CA ILE A 205 13.25 22.70 -7.69
C ILE A 205 13.30 21.85 -6.43
N ALA A 206 12.16 21.65 -5.76
CA ALA A 206 12.10 20.83 -4.56
C ALA A 206 12.55 19.38 -4.84
N CYS A 207 12.09 18.77 -5.94
CA CYS A 207 12.52 17.43 -6.34
C CYS A 207 14.01 17.38 -6.68
N LEU A 208 14.51 18.36 -7.45
CA LEU A 208 15.92 18.45 -7.83
C LEU A 208 16.82 18.61 -6.60
N LYS A 209 16.43 19.43 -5.61
CA LYS A 209 17.20 19.59 -4.36
C LYS A 209 17.29 18.31 -3.55
N LYS A 210 16.21 17.52 -3.51
CA LYS A 210 16.19 16.23 -2.78
C LYS A 210 17.11 15.17 -3.37
N SER A 211 17.43 15.28 -4.67
CA SER A 211 18.39 14.40 -5.33
C SER A 211 19.84 14.60 -4.91
N ARG A 212 20.18 15.73 -4.27
CA ARG A 212 21.56 16.08 -3.88
C ARG A 212 22.58 15.87 -5.01
N GLU A 213 22.25 16.37 -6.20
CA GLU A 213 23.10 16.31 -7.42
C GLU A 213 23.39 14.88 -7.95
N SER A 214 22.63 13.88 -7.50
CA SER A 214 22.79 12.48 -7.91
C SER A 214 21.80 12.02 -9.00
N ILE A 215 21.18 12.96 -9.70
CA ILE A 215 20.20 12.65 -10.77
C ILE A 215 20.89 11.87 -11.88
N GLN A 216 20.33 10.71 -12.24
CA GLN A 216 20.77 9.89 -13.36
C GLN A 216 19.83 10.03 -14.56
N GLU A 217 18.52 10.09 -14.31
CA GLU A 217 17.52 10.30 -15.35
C GLU A 217 16.55 11.40 -14.95
N LEU A 218 16.36 12.37 -15.85
CA LEU A 218 15.35 13.42 -15.70
C LEU A 218 14.51 13.48 -16.97
N ARG A 219 13.22 13.17 -16.82
CA ARG A 219 12.24 13.21 -17.90
C ARG A 219 11.14 14.19 -17.55
N LEU A 220 11.09 15.30 -18.28
CA LEU A 220 10.17 16.39 -18.05
C LEU A 220 9.01 16.31 -19.04
N GLY A 221 7.79 16.39 -18.50
CA GLY A 221 6.58 16.67 -19.26
C GLY A 221 6.39 18.19 -19.48
N PRO A 222 5.16 18.64 -19.76
CA PRO A 222 4.89 20.05 -20.03
C PRO A 222 5.22 20.92 -18.81
N LEU A 223 6.00 21.98 -19.02
CA LEU A 223 6.31 22.99 -17.99
C LEU A 223 5.50 24.26 -18.24
N GLN A 224 5.38 25.11 -17.23
CA GLN A 224 4.88 26.48 -17.42
C GLN A 224 5.94 27.32 -18.15
N ASP A 225 5.53 28.20 -19.07
CA ASP A 225 6.42 29.02 -19.91
C ASP A 225 7.51 29.74 -19.08
N ALA A 226 7.12 30.39 -17.98
CA ALA A 226 8.03 31.11 -17.09
C ALA A 226 9.03 30.24 -16.31
N ALA A 227 8.85 28.90 -16.33
CA ALA A 227 9.73 27.95 -15.66
C ALA A 227 10.83 27.41 -16.58
N TYR A 228 10.67 27.45 -17.91
CA TYR A 228 11.60 26.81 -18.86
C TYR A 228 13.05 27.29 -18.71
N ASP A 229 13.30 28.60 -18.82
CA ASP A 229 14.66 29.17 -18.74
C ASP A 229 15.35 28.83 -17.41
N LYS A 230 14.60 28.94 -16.31
CA LYS A 230 15.11 28.68 -14.96
C LYS A 230 15.41 27.19 -14.74
N VAL A 231 14.56 26.31 -15.25
CA VAL A 231 14.75 24.85 -15.16
C VAL A 231 15.99 24.42 -15.93
N VAL A 232 16.17 24.95 -17.13
CA VAL A 232 17.34 24.71 -17.98
C VAL A 232 18.66 25.05 -17.26
N ARG A 233 18.75 26.25 -16.66
CA ARG A 233 19.93 26.66 -15.88
C ARG A 233 20.19 25.73 -14.71
N LEU A 234 19.12 25.35 -13.99
CA LEU A 234 19.22 24.46 -12.83
C LEU A 234 19.66 23.05 -13.23
N ILE A 235 19.23 22.54 -14.38
CA ILE A 235 19.67 21.22 -14.86
C ILE A 235 21.14 21.26 -15.24
N GLY A 236 21.64 22.35 -15.85
CA GLY A 236 23.07 22.52 -16.07
C GLY A 236 23.89 22.47 -14.77
N GLN A 237 23.32 22.94 -13.65
CA GLN A 237 24.00 22.93 -12.34
C GLN A 237 23.88 21.59 -11.60
N VAL A 238 22.68 21.01 -11.56
CA VAL A 238 22.34 19.84 -10.72
C VAL A 238 22.49 18.51 -11.49
N GLY A 239 22.51 18.56 -12.81
CA GLY A 239 22.52 17.41 -13.72
C GLY A 239 23.91 16.95 -14.15
N ARG A 240 24.99 17.29 -13.43
CA ARG A 240 26.36 16.86 -13.79
C ARG A 240 26.48 15.34 -13.95
N GLN A 241 25.74 14.59 -13.14
CA GLN A 241 25.70 13.12 -13.17
C GLN A 241 24.58 12.55 -14.04
N ALA A 242 23.75 13.40 -14.65
CA ALA A 242 22.63 12.96 -15.46
C ALA A 242 23.12 12.27 -16.73
N LYS A 243 22.65 11.05 -16.93
CA LYS A 243 22.92 10.23 -18.13
C LYS A 243 21.84 10.41 -19.18
N VAL A 244 20.60 10.64 -18.75
CA VAL A 244 19.44 10.80 -19.62
C VAL A 244 18.70 12.09 -19.27
N LEU A 245 18.47 12.93 -20.28
CA LEU A 245 17.64 14.12 -20.19
C LEU A 245 16.58 14.10 -21.30
N GLU A 246 15.31 14.17 -20.93
CA GLU A 246 14.18 14.23 -21.85
C GLU A 246 13.34 15.48 -21.57
N PHE A 247 13.21 16.36 -22.57
CA PHE A 247 12.37 17.55 -22.56
C PHE A 247 11.26 17.38 -23.59
N LYS A 248 10.16 16.73 -23.20
CA LYS A 248 9.03 16.48 -24.09
C LYS A 248 7.89 17.44 -23.77
N ASP A 249 7.93 18.63 -24.37
CA ASP A 249 6.75 19.49 -24.44
C ASP A 249 5.84 19.02 -25.58
N LEU A 250 4.69 18.46 -25.22
CA LEU A 250 3.65 18.03 -26.16
C LEU A 250 2.87 19.21 -26.77
N LYS A 251 3.05 20.43 -26.26
CA LYS A 251 2.38 21.62 -26.82
C LYS A 251 3.15 22.31 -27.93
N ARG A 252 4.40 21.90 -28.24
CA ARG A 252 5.22 22.47 -29.34
C ARG A 252 5.45 23.99 -29.27
N THR A 253 5.14 24.68 -28.18
CA THR A 253 5.02 26.15 -28.25
C THR A 253 6.34 26.90 -28.13
N LEU A 254 7.35 26.34 -27.46
CA LEU A 254 8.59 27.09 -27.16
C LEU A 254 9.86 26.31 -27.52
N PRO A 255 10.82 26.94 -28.22
CA PRO A 255 12.13 26.34 -28.43
C PRO A 255 12.85 26.19 -27.08
N VAL A 256 13.75 25.21 -27.01
CA VAL A 256 14.72 25.12 -25.91
C VAL A 256 15.41 26.49 -25.74
N PRO A 257 15.46 27.04 -24.51
CA PRO A 257 16.10 28.31 -24.24
C PRO A 257 17.54 28.36 -24.77
N LYS A 258 17.96 29.49 -25.36
CA LYS A 258 19.35 29.71 -25.84
C LYS A 258 20.42 29.45 -24.77
N GLU A 259 20.04 29.54 -23.50
CA GLU A 259 20.92 29.31 -22.37
C GLU A 259 21.15 27.82 -22.07
N PHE A 260 20.35 26.92 -22.64
CA PHE A 260 20.54 25.48 -22.52
C PHE A 260 21.79 25.04 -23.24
N SER A 261 21.96 25.43 -24.51
CA SER A 261 23.17 25.16 -25.29
C SER A 261 24.41 25.83 -24.70
N ALA A 262 24.25 26.95 -23.97
CA ALA A 262 25.32 27.51 -23.15
C ALA A 262 25.72 26.58 -21.98
N SER A 263 24.72 26.02 -21.29
CA SER A 263 24.87 25.22 -20.07
C SER A 263 25.18 23.74 -20.29
N THR A 264 25.08 23.24 -21.52
CA THR A 264 25.32 21.82 -21.84
C THR A 264 26.76 21.36 -21.61
N GLY A 265 27.74 22.27 -21.64
CA GLY A 265 29.13 21.96 -21.28
C GLY A 265 29.31 21.50 -19.82
N LEU A 266 28.31 21.73 -18.95
CA LEU A 266 28.33 21.27 -17.57
C LEU A 266 27.84 19.81 -17.41
N LEU A 267 27.25 19.23 -18.46
CA LEU A 267 26.64 17.90 -18.46
C LEU A 267 27.64 16.84 -18.90
N SER A 268 28.66 16.61 -18.07
CA SER A 268 29.82 15.75 -18.40
C SER A 268 29.50 14.26 -18.57
N CYS A 269 28.34 13.80 -18.10
CA CYS A 269 27.95 12.39 -18.11
C CYS A 269 26.77 12.08 -19.03
N LEU A 270 26.29 13.08 -19.80
CA LEU A 270 25.08 12.97 -20.60
C LEU A 270 25.31 12.02 -21.78
N LYS A 271 24.49 10.97 -21.85
CA LYS A 271 24.51 9.95 -22.91
C LYS A 271 23.31 10.08 -23.84
N GLU A 272 22.15 10.42 -23.30
CA GLU A 272 20.92 10.51 -24.07
C GLU A 272 20.23 11.86 -23.85
N LEU A 273 19.90 12.53 -24.95
CA LEU A 273 19.19 13.81 -24.95
C LEU A 273 18.01 13.75 -25.92
N TYR A 274 16.82 14.05 -25.40
CA TYR A 274 15.58 14.11 -26.16
C TYR A 274 14.98 15.51 -26.03
N LEU A 275 14.78 16.21 -27.15
CA LEU A 275 14.26 17.57 -27.19
C LEU A 275 13.00 17.65 -28.06
N SER A 276 11.98 18.35 -27.59
CA SER A 276 10.79 18.61 -28.42
C SER A 276 11.06 19.58 -29.57
N ARG A 277 11.69 20.73 -29.32
CA ARG A 277 11.90 21.78 -30.31
C ARG A 277 13.16 22.57 -30.01
N THR A 278 14.09 22.71 -30.96
CA THR A 278 15.33 23.49 -30.78
C THR A 278 15.80 24.10 -32.10
N THR A 279 16.87 24.91 -32.11
CA THR A 279 17.44 25.45 -33.35
C THR A 279 18.56 24.55 -33.87
N ALA A 280 18.84 24.59 -35.17
CA ALA A 280 19.98 23.86 -35.73
C ALA A 280 21.32 24.32 -35.09
N TRP A 281 21.44 25.60 -34.75
CA TRP A 281 22.60 26.15 -34.07
C TRP A 281 22.78 25.56 -32.67
N ASP A 282 21.70 25.46 -31.89
CA ASP A 282 21.74 24.84 -30.56
C ASP A 282 22.17 23.37 -30.64
N ILE A 283 21.72 22.64 -31.65
CA ILE A 283 22.16 21.25 -31.89
C ILE A 283 23.67 21.20 -32.11
N ALA A 284 24.21 22.04 -33.00
CA ALA A 284 25.65 22.09 -33.26
C ALA A 284 26.45 22.45 -32.00
N VAL A 285 25.98 23.43 -31.22
CA VAL A 285 26.61 23.81 -29.95
C VAL A 285 26.57 22.66 -28.94
N ILE A 286 25.44 21.95 -28.81
CA ILE A 286 25.32 20.79 -27.92
C ILE A 286 26.30 19.70 -28.31
N LEU A 287 26.37 19.34 -29.60
CA LEU A 287 27.29 18.31 -30.11
C LEU A 287 28.77 18.72 -29.92
N SER A 288 29.09 20.00 -30.05
CA SER A 288 30.46 20.49 -29.82
C SER A 288 30.90 20.39 -28.34
N LYS A 289 29.95 20.52 -27.40
CA LYS A 289 30.22 20.60 -25.95
C LYS A 289 30.05 19.26 -25.24
N VAL A 290 29.08 18.44 -25.63
CA VAL A 290 28.74 17.19 -24.95
C VAL A 290 29.36 16.01 -25.69
N ARG A 291 30.61 15.69 -25.34
CA ARG A 291 31.39 14.64 -26.01
C ARG A 291 30.93 13.21 -25.71
N THR A 292 30.17 13.02 -24.63
CA THR A 292 29.67 11.71 -24.17
C THR A 292 28.33 11.32 -24.78
N LEU A 293 27.75 12.17 -25.63
CA LEU A 293 26.40 11.99 -26.14
C LEU A 293 26.36 10.83 -27.15
N GLU A 294 25.59 9.79 -26.82
CA GLU A 294 25.37 8.60 -27.64
C GLU A 294 24.05 8.71 -28.44
N VAL A 295 23.04 9.37 -27.88
CA VAL A 295 21.70 9.51 -28.49
C VAL A 295 21.25 10.96 -28.43
N LEU A 296 20.87 11.50 -29.59
CA LEU A 296 20.19 12.78 -29.71
C LEU A 296 18.92 12.62 -30.55
N GLU A 297 17.77 12.88 -29.95
CA GLU A 297 16.50 12.92 -30.65
C GLU A 297 15.84 14.29 -30.50
N VAL A 298 15.52 14.92 -31.62
CA VAL A 298 14.87 16.23 -31.70
C VAL A 298 13.60 16.09 -32.52
N LEU A 299 12.44 16.42 -31.96
CA LEU A 299 11.16 16.26 -32.67
C LEU A 299 10.90 17.36 -33.72
N ASP A 300 11.43 18.55 -33.53
CA ASP A 300 11.20 19.74 -34.38
C ASP A 300 12.41 20.69 -34.35
N VAL A 301 12.81 21.23 -35.49
CA VAL A 301 13.97 22.14 -35.62
C VAL A 301 13.56 23.44 -36.26
N MET A 302 13.86 24.54 -35.56
CA MET A 302 13.55 25.91 -35.96
C MET A 302 14.79 26.55 -36.61
N GLN A 303 14.62 27.12 -37.80
CA GLN A 303 15.65 27.82 -38.61
C GLN A 303 16.81 26.96 -39.14
N SER A 304 17.15 27.21 -40.40
CA SER A 304 18.29 26.66 -41.13
C SER A 304 19.08 27.83 -41.69
N ASP A 305 19.94 28.43 -40.86
CA ASP A 305 21.07 29.18 -41.41
C ASP A 305 22.17 28.15 -41.74
N SER A 306 23.04 28.41 -42.72
CA SER A 306 24.08 27.45 -43.11
C SER A 306 25.02 27.24 -41.92
N ILE A 307 24.90 26.07 -41.29
CA ILE A 307 25.69 25.73 -40.10
C ILE A 307 26.76 24.75 -40.53
N ASP A 308 28.00 25.03 -40.11
CA ASP A 308 29.09 24.09 -40.25
C ASP A 308 28.91 22.95 -39.22
N TRP A 309 28.54 21.77 -39.71
CA TRP A 309 28.31 20.56 -38.93
C TRP A 309 29.61 19.80 -38.60
N ASN A 310 30.79 20.37 -38.85
CA ASN A 310 32.09 19.76 -38.52
C ASN A 310 32.36 19.54 -37.01
N CYS A 311 31.36 19.75 -36.15
CA CYS A 311 31.40 19.51 -34.72
C CYS A 311 31.49 18.00 -34.40
N CYS A 312 32.30 17.61 -33.41
CA CYS A 312 32.61 16.22 -33.05
C CYS A 312 31.40 15.29 -32.84
N VAL A 313 31.07 14.47 -33.85
CA VAL A 313 30.01 13.42 -33.80
C VAL A 313 30.55 12.03 -33.38
N ALA A 314 31.81 11.94 -32.92
CA ALA A 314 32.55 10.66 -32.85
C ALA A 314 31.95 9.58 -31.92
N GLN A 315 31.11 9.94 -30.94
CA GLN A 315 30.46 8.98 -30.02
C GLN A 315 28.94 8.83 -30.24
N LEU A 316 28.37 9.60 -31.16
CA LEU A 316 26.93 9.60 -31.39
C LEU A 316 26.57 8.31 -32.14
N LYS A 317 25.71 7.49 -31.55
CA LYS A 317 25.19 6.23 -32.13
C LYS A 317 23.84 6.43 -32.81
N ARG A 318 23.08 7.45 -32.39
CA ARG A 318 21.75 7.74 -32.92
C ARG A 318 21.49 9.23 -32.97
N LEU A 319 21.17 9.72 -34.15
CA LEU A 319 20.66 11.06 -34.38
C LEU A 319 19.28 10.97 -35.05
N ARG A 320 18.25 11.55 -34.43
CA ARG A 320 16.93 11.68 -35.04
C ARG A 320 16.51 13.14 -35.01
N VAL A 321 16.22 13.71 -36.17
CA VAL A 321 15.74 15.09 -36.29
C VAL A 321 14.42 15.09 -37.06
N GLY A 322 13.35 15.58 -36.44
CA GLY A 322 12.00 15.67 -37.03
C GLY A 322 11.78 16.91 -37.91
N LYS A 323 10.56 17.07 -38.44
CA LYS A 323 10.26 18.03 -39.54
C LYS A 323 10.53 19.50 -39.13
N MET A 324 11.35 20.19 -39.93
CA MET A 324 11.48 21.65 -39.95
C MET A 324 10.18 22.33 -40.43
N GLU A 325 9.60 23.22 -39.63
CA GLU A 325 8.58 24.16 -40.11
C GLU A 325 9.25 25.30 -40.91
N ARG A 326 8.97 25.35 -42.21
CA ARG A 326 9.46 26.40 -43.14
C ARG A 326 8.91 27.77 -42.74
N PHE A 327 9.78 28.69 -42.32
CA PHE A 327 9.49 30.13 -42.30
C PHE A 327 10.47 30.88 -43.22
N SER A 328 10.18 30.83 -44.52
CA SER A 328 10.44 31.84 -45.55
C SER A 328 10.37 31.15 -46.91
N GLY A 329 9.75 31.79 -47.90
CA GLY A 329 9.39 31.20 -49.19
C GLY A 329 10.56 30.92 -50.15
N ARG A 330 11.55 30.13 -49.73
CA ARG A 330 12.43 29.37 -50.63
C ARG A 330 12.60 27.97 -50.06
N ALA A 331 12.28 26.97 -50.88
CA ALA A 331 12.64 25.60 -50.59
C ALA A 331 14.16 25.49 -50.69
N LEU A 332 14.85 25.28 -49.57
CA LEU A 332 16.15 24.62 -49.62
C LEU A 332 15.87 23.14 -49.88
N GLU A 333 16.44 22.68 -51.00
CA GLU A 333 16.31 21.34 -51.53
C GLU A 333 16.98 20.31 -50.61
N LEU A 334 16.67 19.03 -50.82
CA LEU A 334 17.19 17.88 -50.07
C LEU A 334 18.74 17.79 -50.01
N ASP A 335 19.46 18.64 -50.73
CA ASP A 335 20.91 18.59 -50.90
C ASP A 335 21.70 19.04 -49.66
N GLU A 336 21.22 20.00 -48.87
CA GLU A 336 21.92 20.43 -47.63
C GLU A 336 21.95 19.33 -46.56
N TRP A 337 20.92 18.47 -46.53
CA TRP A 337 20.89 17.30 -45.64
C TRP A 337 21.67 16.13 -46.22
N ALA A 338 21.83 16.02 -47.54
CA ALA A 338 22.65 14.98 -48.15
C ALA A 338 24.11 15.13 -47.72
N GLU A 339 24.64 16.36 -47.57
CA GLU A 339 25.99 16.61 -47.06
C GLU A 339 26.12 16.31 -45.56
N VAL A 340 25.13 16.72 -44.73
CA VAL A 340 25.13 16.44 -43.28
C VAL A 340 24.99 14.94 -43.01
N TRP A 341 24.08 14.26 -43.72
CA TRP A 341 23.96 12.81 -43.67
C TRP A 341 25.21 12.14 -44.25
N ALA A 342 25.83 12.64 -45.33
CA ALA A 342 27.09 12.08 -45.85
C ALA A 342 28.30 12.27 -44.89
N LEU A 343 28.31 13.30 -44.05
CA LEU A 343 29.33 13.52 -43.00
C LEU A 343 29.08 12.66 -41.74
N ILE A 344 27.82 12.33 -41.45
CA ILE A 344 27.39 11.62 -40.24
C ILE A 344 27.23 10.11 -40.47
N LEU A 345 26.69 9.66 -41.61
CA LEU A 345 26.46 8.25 -41.96
C LEU A 345 27.73 7.39 -41.88
N PRO A 346 28.90 7.81 -42.37
CA PRO A 346 30.13 7.03 -42.25
C PRO A 346 30.60 6.82 -40.81
N LYS A 347 30.10 7.63 -39.86
CA LYS A 347 30.41 7.54 -38.43
C LYS A 347 29.33 6.82 -37.61
N LEU A 348 28.17 6.53 -38.23
CA LEU A 348 27.03 5.83 -37.63
C LEU A 348 26.91 4.34 -38.06
N ALA A 349 27.69 3.91 -39.06
CA ALA A 349 27.89 2.51 -39.44
C ALA A 349 28.95 1.86 -38.52
#